data_AF-A0A964ALT7-F1
#
_entry.id   AF-A0A964ALT7-F1
#
_cell.length_a   1.000
_cell.length_b   1.000
_cell.length_c   1.000
_cell.angle_alpha   90.00
_cell.angle_beta   90.00
_cell.angle_gamma   90.00
#
_symmetry.space_group_name_H-M   'P 1'
#
loop_
_entity.id
_entity.type
_entity.pdbx_description
1 polymer ?
#
loop_
_entity_poly.entity_id
_entity_poly.type
_entity_poly.pdbx_seq_one_letter_code
_entity_poly.pdbx_strand_id
1 'polypeptide(L)'
;MRVLVIGGDGFMGRAVRQGLETLPETEVDSGGRGAAVRIDLRDPSTFGVLQGYDYVVNCADATIAPPDEAMGRGLECRPAFIETTSHTPTVERLLERFRGRQGHRGLGILGAGVFTGLSNLVAAEAASAMMRTRSVQLSLAFSPLAGGGGGMAALAPGMLASPAVRYIDGQRVEVPGLRKGPVVEFAAGPRATVEAAFPEPHMLHCSIDAPDIRMLWAPRPAPLGPLLRLSATLTPGFVGRSALAQGLARRLGGFVRGVLLGGLRSEVELIAEAEGPEGRHRVRFYTDDGMAAAGFAVAAMLHQLESRALRTSGQWCGLFLPDELVGLSATVDAMRTLAGDRLRLESSSETLEGRVRHPA
;
A
#
# COMPACT_ATOMS: atom_id res chain seq x y z
N MET A 1 0.03 -23.72 8.61
CA MET A 1 0.71 -22.78 7.68
C MET A 1 1.94 -22.20 8.37
N ARG A 2 3.09 -22.12 7.70
CA ARG A 2 4.31 -21.48 8.23
C ARG A 2 4.58 -20.18 7.49
N VAL A 3 4.71 -19.08 8.22
CA VAL A 3 4.90 -17.73 7.66
C VAL A 3 6.19 -17.11 8.20
N LEU A 4 7.02 -16.59 7.30
CA LEU A 4 8.19 -15.78 7.66
C LEU A 4 7.88 -14.30 7.46
N VAL A 5 8.06 -13.47 8.49
CA VAL A 5 7.94 -12.01 8.38
C VAL A 5 9.34 -11.38 8.39
N ILE A 6 9.82 -10.94 7.23
CA ILE A 6 11.10 -10.24 7.10
C ILE A 6 10.94 -8.83 7.64
N GLY A 7 11.78 -8.44 8.60
CA GLY A 7 11.58 -7.22 9.37
C GLY A 7 10.46 -7.32 10.42
N GLY A 8 10.12 -8.54 10.85
CA GLY A 8 9.04 -8.84 11.80
C GLY A 8 9.12 -8.12 13.15
N ASP A 9 10.31 -7.71 13.58
CA ASP A 9 10.48 -6.96 14.84
C ASP A 9 10.37 -5.44 14.65
N GLY A 10 10.23 -4.97 13.40
CA GLY A 10 9.98 -3.57 13.06
C GLY A 10 8.53 -3.14 13.31
N PHE A 11 8.21 -1.87 13.10
CA PHE A 11 6.88 -1.32 13.39
C PHE A 11 5.77 -2.01 12.58
N MET A 12 5.92 -2.05 11.24
CA MET A 12 4.99 -2.75 10.35
C MET A 12 5.02 -4.27 10.59
N GLY A 13 6.23 -4.84 10.70
CA GLY A 13 6.40 -6.28 10.93
C GLY A 13 5.67 -6.80 12.16
N ARG A 14 5.69 -6.06 13.27
CA ARG A 14 4.96 -6.45 14.49
C ARG A 14 3.44 -6.44 14.29
N ALA A 15 2.90 -5.44 13.58
CA ALA A 15 1.47 -5.40 13.27
C ALA A 15 1.06 -6.56 12.36
N VAL A 16 1.87 -6.87 11.34
CA VAL A 16 1.67 -8.03 10.45
C VAL A 16 1.72 -9.33 11.23
N ARG A 17 2.71 -9.52 12.10
CA ARG A 17 2.80 -10.70 12.98
C ARG A 17 1.57 -10.83 13.86
N GLN A 18 1.15 -9.76 14.52
CA GLN A 18 -0.04 -9.77 15.37
C GLN A 18 -1.30 -10.16 14.59
N GLY A 19 -1.44 -9.72 13.33
CA GLY A 19 -2.52 -10.17 12.45
C GLY A 19 -2.41 -11.65 12.12
N LEU A 20 -1.24 -12.11 11.69
CA LEU A 20 -1.01 -13.50 11.28
C LEU A 20 -1.15 -14.51 12.43
N GLU A 21 -0.74 -14.14 13.64
CA GLU A 21 -0.86 -14.96 14.86
C GLU A 21 -2.33 -15.21 15.26
N THR A 22 -3.29 -14.53 14.63
CA THR A 22 -4.73 -14.77 14.84
C THR A 22 -5.32 -15.83 13.92
N LEU A 23 -4.56 -16.26 12.90
CA LEU A 23 -4.96 -17.33 12.01
C LEU A 23 -4.79 -18.69 12.71
N PRO A 24 -5.75 -19.62 12.56
CA PRO A 24 -5.63 -20.95 13.13
C PRO A 24 -4.44 -21.70 12.51
N GLU A 25 -3.79 -22.55 13.30
CA GLU A 25 -2.73 -23.46 12.86
C GLU A 25 -1.60 -22.75 12.07
N THR A 26 -1.31 -21.50 12.44
CA THR A 26 -0.31 -20.66 11.77
C THR A 26 0.90 -20.44 12.68
N GLU A 27 2.08 -20.87 12.22
CA GLU A 27 3.36 -20.57 12.85
C GLU A 27 3.97 -19.33 12.18
N VAL A 28 4.35 -18.34 12.98
CA VAL A 28 4.88 -17.07 12.49
C VAL A 28 6.28 -16.84 13.04
N ASP A 29 7.27 -16.80 12.14
CA ASP A 29 8.66 -16.51 12.48
C ASP A 29 9.07 -15.08 12.07
N SER A 30 9.94 -14.45 12.86
CA SER A 30 10.61 -13.20 12.49
C SER A 30 11.92 -13.48 11.74
N GLY A 31 12.08 -12.87 10.57
CA GLY A 31 13.30 -12.90 9.77
C GLY A 31 14.05 -11.57 9.77
N GLY A 32 15.38 -11.62 9.84
CA GLY A 32 16.24 -10.44 9.69
C GLY A 32 17.71 -10.69 10.01
N ARG A 33 18.55 -9.66 9.89
CA ARG A 33 20.01 -9.76 10.11
C ARG A 33 20.40 -10.20 11.52
N GLY A 34 19.58 -9.89 12.52
CA GLY A 34 19.78 -10.23 13.92
C GLY A 34 18.64 -11.05 14.53
N ALA A 35 17.75 -11.61 13.71
CA ALA A 35 16.63 -12.43 14.16
C ALA A 35 17.03 -13.91 14.26
N ALA A 36 16.15 -14.73 14.85
CA ALA A 36 16.34 -16.18 14.93
C ALA A 36 16.47 -16.82 13.53
N VAL A 37 15.64 -16.37 12.59
CA VAL A 37 15.76 -16.73 11.17
C VAL A 37 16.60 -15.68 10.47
N ARG A 38 17.87 -16.02 10.20
CA ARG A 38 18.79 -15.09 9.54
C ARG A 38 18.43 -14.93 8.06
N ILE A 39 18.10 -13.71 7.68
CA ILE A 39 17.92 -13.30 6.28
C ILE A 39 18.36 -11.84 6.09
N ASP A 40 19.17 -11.57 5.07
CA ASP A 40 19.56 -10.22 4.65
C ASP A 40 19.18 -10.05 3.18
N LEU A 41 18.22 -9.17 2.87
CA LEU A 41 17.76 -8.91 1.51
C LEU A 41 18.87 -8.42 0.56
N ARG A 42 20.03 -8.03 1.09
CA ARG A 42 21.21 -7.61 0.31
C ARG A 42 22.21 -8.74 0.09
N ASP A 43 21.97 -9.92 0.65
CA ASP A 43 22.82 -11.09 0.55
C ASP A 43 22.01 -12.32 0.11
N PRO A 44 21.93 -12.58 -1.21
CA PRO A 44 21.18 -13.71 -1.75
C PRO A 44 21.61 -15.09 -1.22
N SER A 45 22.84 -15.22 -0.69
CA SER A 45 23.29 -16.48 -0.09
C SER A 45 22.45 -16.88 1.13
N THR A 46 21.73 -15.94 1.74
CA THR A 46 20.83 -16.19 2.87
C THR A 46 19.42 -16.67 2.48
N PHE A 47 19.05 -16.62 1.20
CA PHE A 47 17.66 -16.87 0.77
C PHE A 47 17.24 -18.35 0.76
N GLY A 48 18.15 -19.28 1.05
CA GLY A 48 17.82 -20.69 1.20
C GLY A 48 16.72 -20.94 2.25
N VAL A 49 16.66 -20.10 3.29
CA VAL A 49 15.66 -20.20 4.37
C VAL A 49 14.22 -20.03 3.89
N LEU A 50 13.99 -19.32 2.77
CA LEU A 50 12.64 -19.04 2.26
C LEU A 50 11.87 -20.32 1.91
N GLN A 51 12.57 -21.39 1.53
CA GLN A 51 11.96 -22.66 1.13
C GLN A 51 11.27 -23.41 2.28
N GLY A 52 11.57 -23.06 3.53
CA GLY A 52 10.95 -23.68 4.71
C GLY A 52 9.55 -23.15 5.04
N TYR A 53 9.06 -22.16 4.29
CA TYR A 53 7.82 -21.44 4.57
C TYR A 53 6.80 -21.59 3.45
N ASP A 54 5.52 -21.46 3.80
CA ASP A 54 4.43 -21.40 2.83
C ASP A 54 4.29 -19.96 2.29
N TYR A 55 4.47 -18.98 3.19
CA TYR A 55 4.39 -17.55 2.89
C TYR A 55 5.57 -16.78 3.46
N VAL A 56 6.01 -15.76 2.73
CA VAL A 56 7.05 -14.83 3.14
C VAL A 56 6.50 -13.41 3.01
N VAL A 57 6.34 -12.70 4.11
CA VAL A 57 5.88 -11.31 4.11
C VAL A 57 7.05 -10.38 4.37
N ASN A 58 7.43 -9.59 3.37
CA ASN A 58 8.46 -8.58 3.52
C ASN A 58 7.89 -7.27 4.08
N CYS A 59 8.32 -6.93 5.29
CA CYS A 59 8.05 -5.67 5.98
C CYS A 59 9.32 -4.82 6.19
N ALA A 60 10.44 -5.21 5.57
CA ALA A 60 11.69 -4.47 5.67
C ALA A 60 11.65 -3.16 4.89
N ASP A 61 12.52 -2.22 5.26
CA ASP A 61 12.65 -0.94 4.56
C ASP A 61 13.29 -1.16 3.16
N ALA A 62 12.42 -1.18 2.14
CA ALA A 62 12.81 -1.37 0.75
C ALA A 62 13.75 -0.28 0.19
N THR A 63 13.91 0.85 0.88
CA THR A 63 14.85 1.91 0.47
C THR A 63 16.31 1.59 0.85
N ILE A 64 16.50 0.72 1.85
CA ILE A 64 17.82 0.31 2.34
C ILE A 64 18.12 -1.14 1.95
N ALA A 65 17.09 -1.97 1.88
CA ALA A 65 17.18 -3.39 1.62
C ALA A 65 16.19 -3.75 0.48
N PRO A 66 16.58 -3.54 -0.79
CA PRO A 66 15.70 -3.80 -1.93
C PRO A 66 15.21 -5.26 -1.95
N PRO A 67 13.92 -5.51 -2.17
CA PRO A 67 13.35 -6.85 -2.10
C PRO A 67 13.51 -7.67 -3.39
N ASP A 68 14.06 -7.08 -4.45
CA ASP A 68 14.05 -7.61 -5.81
C ASP A 68 14.56 -9.05 -5.91
N GLU A 69 15.72 -9.34 -5.36
CA GLU A 69 16.33 -10.67 -5.44
C GLU A 69 15.57 -11.69 -4.56
N ALA A 70 15.05 -11.26 -3.41
CA ALA A 70 14.26 -12.14 -2.53
C ALA A 70 12.89 -12.47 -3.16
N MET A 71 12.23 -11.48 -3.78
CA MET A 71 11.01 -11.68 -4.55
C MET A 71 11.26 -12.57 -5.76
N GLY A 72 12.36 -12.35 -6.49
CA GLY A 72 12.78 -13.22 -7.59
C GLY A 72 12.92 -14.67 -7.13
N ARG A 73 13.57 -14.88 -5.99
CA ARG A 73 13.69 -16.23 -5.39
C ARG A 73 12.34 -16.83 -4.98
N GLY A 74 11.43 -16.02 -4.45
CA GLY A 74 10.06 -16.44 -4.13
C GLY A 74 9.29 -16.89 -5.38
N LEU A 75 9.41 -16.14 -6.48
CA LEU A 75 8.78 -16.46 -7.77
C LEU A 75 9.38 -17.71 -8.45
N GLU A 76 10.65 -18.03 -8.19
CA GLU A 76 11.28 -19.29 -8.65
C GLU A 76 10.86 -20.50 -7.82
N CYS A 77 10.54 -20.30 -6.54
CA CYS A 77 10.31 -21.35 -5.56
C CYS A 77 8.81 -21.48 -5.23
N ARG A 78 8.48 -22.39 -4.29
CA ARG A 78 7.10 -22.60 -3.85
C ARG A 78 6.50 -21.52 -2.92
N PRO A 79 7.23 -20.80 -2.04
CA PRO A 79 6.57 -19.88 -1.12
C PRO A 79 5.94 -18.72 -1.86
N ALA A 80 4.76 -18.29 -1.40
CA ALA A 80 4.20 -17.02 -1.85
C ALA A 80 4.96 -15.86 -1.18
N PHE A 81 5.48 -14.93 -1.98
CA PHE A 81 6.21 -13.76 -1.51
C PHE A 81 5.33 -12.51 -1.55
N ILE A 82 5.11 -11.89 -0.40
CA ILE A 82 4.23 -10.74 -0.21
C ILE A 82 5.09 -9.54 0.16
N GLU A 83 5.06 -8.51 -0.69
CA GLU A 83 5.75 -7.25 -0.47
C GLU A 83 4.77 -6.20 0.07
N THR A 84 5.15 -5.49 1.13
CA THR A 84 4.29 -4.48 1.79
C THR A 84 4.75 -3.03 1.54
N THR A 85 5.80 -2.83 0.72
CA THR A 85 6.36 -1.52 0.43
C THR A 85 5.38 -0.60 -0.30
N SER A 86 5.45 0.68 0.07
CA SER A 86 4.83 1.80 -0.65
C SER A 86 5.85 2.75 -1.28
N HIS A 87 7.09 2.30 -1.44
CA HIS A 87 8.13 3.07 -2.12
C HIS A 87 7.95 3.00 -3.63
N THR A 88 7.49 4.09 -4.26
CA THR A 88 7.18 4.15 -5.70
C THR A 88 8.28 3.59 -6.61
N PRO A 89 9.56 3.99 -6.48
CA PRO A 89 10.62 3.44 -7.33
C PRO A 89 10.85 1.93 -7.15
N THR A 90 10.56 1.37 -5.97
CA THR A 90 10.63 -0.08 -5.76
C THR A 90 9.44 -0.77 -6.43
N VAL A 91 8.23 -0.24 -6.26
CA VAL A 91 7.02 -0.82 -6.88
C VAL A 91 7.15 -0.84 -8.40
N GLU A 92 7.52 0.29 -9.02
CA GLU A 92 7.70 0.39 -10.49
C GLU A 92 8.75 -0.63 -10.98
N ARG A 93 9.90 -0.72 -10.29
CA ARG A 93 10.97 -1.67 -10.66
C ARG A 93 10.53 -3.13 -10.55
N LEU A 94 9.78 -3.50 -9.52
CA LEU A 94 9.28 -4.86 -9.34
C LEU A 94 8.23 -5.23 -10.41
N LEU A 95 7.33 -4.30 -10.75
CA LEU A 95 6.37 -4.49 -11.83
C LEU A 95 7.08 -4.70 -13.17
N GLU A 96 8.02 -3.82 -13.53
CA GLU A 96 8.82 -3.95 -14.76
C GLU A 96 9.64 -5.26 -14.81
N ARG A 97 10.19 -5.66 -13.66
CA ARG A 97 11.04 -6.85 -13.57
C ARG A 97 10.26 -8.16 -13.60
N PHE A 98 9.02 -8.22 -13.10
CA PHE A 98 8.36 -9.51 -12.89
C PHE A 98 6.96 -9.65 -13.49
N ARG A 99 6.19 -8.56 -13.67
CA ARG A 99 4.81 -8.63 -14.15
C ARG A 99 4.76 -9.09 -15.60
N GLY A 100 3.80 -9.98 -15.91
CA GLY A 100 3.59 -10.52 -17.26
C GLY A 100 4.71 -11.45 -17.78
N ARG A 101 5.77 -11.68 -17.00
CA ARG A 101 6.85 -12.59 -17.39
C ARG A 101 6.43 -14.05 -17.19
N GLN A 102 6.89 -14.89 -18.11
CA GLN A 102 6.65 -16.34 -18.10
C GLN A 102 7.71 -17.06 -17.25
N GLY A 103 7.41 -18.30 -16.86
CA GLY A 103 8.37 -19.19 -16.18
C GLY A 103 8.41 -19.08 -14.66
N HIS A 104 7.60 -18.20 -14.07
CA HIS A 104 7.38 -18.18 -12.62
C HIS A 104 6.71 -19.46 -12.15
N ARG A 105 7.15 -19.97 -11.00
CA ARG A 105 6.59 -21.18 -10.35
C ARG A 105 5.93 -20.88 -9.02
N GLY A 106 6.28 -19.75 -8.42
CA GLY A 106 5.71 -19.24 -7.19
C GLY A 106 4.79 -18.04 -7.43
N LEU A 107 4.19 -17.59 -6.33
CA LEU A 107 3.31 -16.44 -6.28
C LEU A 107 4.04 -15.24 -5.69
N GLY A 108 3.96 -14.10 -6.36
CA GLY A 108 4.35 -12.79 -5.81
C GLY A 108 3.13 -11.90 -5.64
N ILE A 109 3.01 -11.22 -4.51
CA ILE A 109 1.97 -10.20 -4.27
C ILE A 109 2.67 -8.89 -3.95
N LEU A 110 2.44 -7.86 -4.77
CA LEU A 110 3.05 -6.56 -4.57
C LEU A 110 2.06 -5.57 -3.98
N GLY A 111 2.32 -5.13 -2.76
CA GLY A 111 1.58 -4.07 -2.09
C GLY A 111 0.49 -4.55 -1.15
N ALA A 112 0.82 -5.38 -0.15
CA ALA A 112 -0.14 -5.88 0.83
C ALA A 112 -0.09 -5.08 2.16
N GLY A 113 -0.65 -3.87 2.16
CA GLY A 113 -0.79 -3.02 3.35
C GLY A 113 -2.04 -2.16 3.28
N VAL A 114 -2.02 -0.96 3.89
CA VAL A 114 -3.12 0.00 3.69
C VAL A 114 -2.94 0.76 2.38
N PHE A 115 -1.77 1.37 2.19
CA PHE A 115 -1.35 2.01 0.96
C PHE A 115 0.11 1.62 0.71
N THR A 116 0.41 0.69 -0.20
CA THR A 116 -0.52 0.02 -1.15
C THR A 116 -1.26 -1.15 -0.52
N GLY A 117 -2.38 -1.60 -1.12
CA GLY A 117 -3.14 -2.76 -0.66
C GLY A 117 -4.62 -2.50 -0.51
N LEU A 118 -5.09 -2.13 0.69
CA LEU A 118 -6.48 -1.73 0.89
C LEU A 118 -6.86 -0.57 -0.04
N SER A 119 -5.95 0.37 -0.31
CA SER A 119 -6.12 1.43 -1.29
C SER A 119 -6.42 0.91 -2.70
N ASN A 120 -5.74 -0.17 -3.11
CA ASN A 120 -6.00 -0.85 -4.37
C ASN A 120 -7.37 -1.53 -4.37
N LEU A 121 -7.71 -2.26 -3.31
CA LEU A 121 -9.01 -2.92 -3.17
C LEU A 121 -10.18 -1.93 -3.20
N VAL A 122 -10.04 -0.78 -2.54
CA VAL A 122 -11.06 0.29 -2.53
C VAL A 122 -11.26 0.86 -3.93
N ALA A 123 -10.18 1.10 -4.67
CA ALA A 123 -10.24 1.59 -6.05
C ALA A 123 -10.84 0.55 -7.01
N ALA A 124 -10.44 -0.72 -6.88
CA ALA A 124 -10.94 -1.82 -7.70
C ALA A 124 -12.42 -2.09 -7.47
N GLU A 125 -12.89 -2.07 -6.21
CA GLU A 125 -14.31 -2.17 -5.87
C GLU A 125 -15.11 -1.04 -6.50
N ALA A 126 -14.57 0.19 -6.50
CA ALA A 126 -15.26 1.31 -7.12
C ALA A 126 -15.39 1.14 -8.64
N ALA A 127 -14.32 0.65 -9.29
CA ALA A 127 -14.29 0.43 -10.72
C ALA A 127 -15.12 -0.78 -11.17
N SER A 128 -15.20 -1.84 -10.37
CA SER A 128 -15.93 -3.07 -10.71
C SER A 128 -17.45 -2.88 -10.73
N ALA A 129 -17.95 -1.84 -10.06
CA ALA A 129 -19.36 -1.43 -10.12
C ALA A 129 -19.77 -0.83 -11.48
N MET A 130 -18.82 -0.62 -12.41
CA MET A 130 -19.06 -0.05 -13.75
C MET A 130 -18.83 -1.12 -14.82
N MET A 131 -19.67 -1.17 -15.87
CA MET A 131 -19.35 -2.01 -17.04
C MET A 131 -18.10 -1.52 -17.76
N ARG A 132 -17.88 -0.20 -17.79
CA ARG A 132 -16.69 0.43 -18.36
C ARG A 132 -16.27 1.62 -17.50
N THR A 133 -15.08 1.52 -16.92
CA THR A 133 -14.50 2.61 -16.13
C THR A 133 -13.72 3.56 -17.05
N ARG A 134 -14.09 4.84 -17.03
CA ARG A 134 -13.35 5.92 -17.71
C ARG A 134 -12.29 6.52 -16.80
N SER A 135 -12.62 6.76 -15.55
CA SER A 135 -11.67 7.35 -14.61
C SER A 135 -11.80 6.77 -13.21
N VAL A 136 -10.68 6.74 -12.49
CA VAL A 136 -10.61 6.43 -11.06
C VAL A 136 -9.85 7.54 -10.34
N GLN A 137 -10.49 8.14 -9.35
CA GLN A 137 -9.83 9.02 -8.38
C GLN A 137 -9.77 8.31 -7.02
N LEU A 138 -8.55 8.05 -6.55
CA LEU A 138 -8.32 7.58 -5.19
C LEU A 138 -7.92 8.78 -4.30
N SER A 139 -8.69 9.05 -3.28
CA SER A 139 -8.45 10.09 -2.28
C SER A 139 -8.21 9.46 -0.92
N LEU A 140 -7.27 10.00 -0.17
CA LEU A 140 -6.96 9.48 1.17
C LEU A 140 -6.68 10.59 2.17
N ALA A 141 -6.99 10.33 3.44
CA ALA A 141 -6.69 11.22 4.54
C ALA A 141 -5.99 10.47 5.66
N PHE A 142 -4.73 10.84 5.94
CA PHE A 142 -3.99 10.36 7.10
C PHE A 142 -3.01 11.44 7.59
N SER A 143 -2.49 11.25 8.80
CA SER A 143 -1.46 12.12 9.37
C SER A 143 -0.06 11.60 9.04
N PRO A 144 0.79 12.37 8.33
CA PRO A 144 2.20 12.01 8.18
C PRO A 144 2.99 12.25 9.47
N LEU A 145 2.33 12.61 10.56
CA LEU A 145 2.91 12.77 11.90
C LEU A 145 2.45 11.65 12.83
N ALA A 146 1.45 10.84 12.48
CA ALA A 146 1.05 9.72 13.32
C ALA A 146 2.14 8.62 13.36
N GLY A 147 2.02 7.76 14.37
CA GLY A 147 2.98 6.70 14.66
C GLY A 147 3.35 5.88 13.43
N GLY A 148 4.64 5.64 13.28
CA GLY A 148 5.21 4.87 12.18
C GLY A 148 6.70 4.70 12.39
N GLY A 149 7.21 3.50 12.12
CA GLY A 149 8.65 3.20 12.27
C GLY A 149 9.53 4.05 11.34
N GLY A 150 10.85 3.91 11.50
CA GLY A 150 11.84 4.66 10.70
C GLY A 150 11.65 4.57 9.19
N GLY A 151 11.14 3.45 8.67
CA GLY A 151 10.81 3.30 7.25
C GLY A 151 9.72 4.27 6.77
N MET A 152 8.63 4.45 7.53
CA MET A 152 7.59 5.44 7.19
C MET A 152 8.11 6.88 7.28
N ALA A 153 9.05 7.14 8.19
CA ALA A 153 9.74 8.42 8.24
C ALA A 153 10.66 8.66 7.04
N ALA A 154 11.23 7.60 6.45
CA ALA A 154 12.04 7.67 5.24
C ALA A 154 11.21 7.91 3.97
N LEU A 155 9.98 7.39 3.92
CA LEU A 155 9.07 7.55 2.78
C LEU A 155 8.55 8.98 2.63
N ALA A 156 8.29 9.68 3.74
CA ALA A 156 7.70 11.02 3.69
C ALA A 156 8.57 12.03 2.90
N PRO A 157 9.88 12.20 3.14
CA PRO A 157 10.72 13.07 2.31
C PRO A 157 10.73 12.69 0.84
N GLY A 158 10.76 11.39 0.53
CA GLY A 158 10.68 10.88 -0.84
C GLY A 158 9.38 11.27 -1.53
N MET A 159 8.25 11.12 -0.84
CA MET A 159 6.93 11.50 -1.32
C MET A 159 6.81 13.01 -1.57
N LEU A 160 7.42 13.85 -0.73
CA LEU A 160 7.39 15.31 -0.87
C LEU A 160 8.32 15.83 -1.99
N ALA A 161 9.42 15.13 -2.26
CA ALA A 161 10.44 15.55 -3.23
C ALA A 161 10.28 14.94 -4.64
N SER A 162 9.38 13.97 -4.78
CA SER A 162 9.13 13.25 -6.04
C SER A 162 7.92 13.83 -6.78
N PRO A 163 7.94 13.80 -8.12
CA PRO A 163 6.74 14.13 -8.90
C PRO A 163 5.61 13.16 -8.56
N ALA A 164 4.37 13.65 -8.58
CA ALA A 164 3.21 12.78 -8.55
C ALA A 164 3.00 12.18 -9.94
N VAL A 165 2.46 10.97 -10.00
CA VAL A 165 2.13 10.28 -11.24
C VAL A 165 0.61 10.18 -11.37
N ARG A 166 0.11 10.42 -12.57
CA ARG A 166 -1.28 10.15 -12.94
C ARG A 166 -1.32 9.55 -14.35
N TYR A 167 -2.40 8.89 -14.68
CA TYR A 167 -2.69 8.43 -16.02
C TYR A 167 -3.76 9.32 -16.64
N ILE A 168 -3.55 9.75 -17.89
CA ILE A 168 -4.51 10.49 -18.70
C ILE A 168 -4.58 9.79 -20.06
N ASP A 169 -5.76 9.38 -20.48
CA ASP A 169 -5.95 8.63 -21.73
C ASP A 169 -5.02 7.41 -21.85
N GLY A 170 -4.77 6.73 -20.72
CA GLY A 170 -3.86 5.59 -20.62
C GLY A 170 -2.37 5.93 -20.65
N GLN A 171 -2.01 7.21 -20.76
CA GLN A 171 -0.61 7.67 -20.78
C GLN A 171 -0.15 8.12 -19.40
N ARG A 172 1.06 7.71 -19.01
CA ARG A 172 1.70 8.14 -17.77
C ARG A 172 2.10 9.61 -17.87
N VAL A 173 1.59 10.43 -16.96
CA VAL A 173 1.90 11.87 -16.86
C VAL A 173 2.48 12.17 -15.49
N GLU A 174 3.70 12.69 -15.47
CA GLU A 174 4.30 13.24 -14.26
C GLU A 174 3.84 14.69 -14.06
N VAL A 175 3.48 15.02 -12.81
CA VAL A 175 3.12 16.38 -12.43
C VAL A 175 3.89 16.78 -11.17
N PRO A 176 4.04 18.09 -10.91
CA PRO A 176 4.67 18.55 -9.68
C PRO A 176 4.00 17.94 -8.45
N GLY A 177 4.80 17.35 -7.57
CA GLY A 177 4.34 16.87 -6.27
C GLY A 177 3.76 18.02 -5.44
N LEU A 178 2.79 17.71 -4.60
CA LEU A 178 2.08 18.63 -3.72
C LEU A 178 1.31 19.73 -4.47
N ARG A 179 1.00 19.52 -5.75
CA ARG A 179 0.07 20.37 -6.49
C ARG A 179 -1.28 20.39 -5.77
N LYS A 180 -1.90 21.56 -5.64
CA LYS A 180 -3.24 21.71 -5.04
C LYS A 180 -4.25 20.87 -5.83
N GLY A 181 -4.95 19.98 -5.14
CA GLY A 181 -6.07 19.21 -5.66
C GLY A 181 -7.43 19.84 -5.32
N PRO A 182 -8.53 19.18 -5.71
CA PRO A 182 -9.88 19.61 -5.34
C PRO A 182 -10.15 19.43 -3.83
N VAL A 183 -11.26 19.98 -3.37
CA VAL A 183 -11.82 19.61 -2.06
C VAL A 183 -12.55 18.28 -2.20
N VAL A 184 -12.31 17.35 -1.28
CA VAL A 184 -12.95 16.04 -1.24
C VAL A 184 -13.78 15.92 0.04
N GLU A 185 -14.98 15.35 -0.08
CA GLU A 185 -15.89 15.09 1.04
C GLU A 185 -15.52 13.80 1.76
N PHE A 186 -14.79 13.94 2.86
CA PHE A 186 -14.50 12.87 3.82
C PHE A 186 -15.60 12.79 4.89
N ALA A 187 -15.68 11.68 5.64
CA ALA A 187 -16.66 11.46 6.69
C ALA A 187 -16.60 12.54 7.79
N ALA A 188 -15.39 13.00 8.11
CA ALA A 188 -15.17 14.09 9.05
C ALA A 188 -15.38 15.49 8.43
N GLY A 189 -15.82 15.58 7.17
CA GLY A 189 -16.11 16.81 6.45
C GLY A 189 -15.17 17.10 5.26
N PRO A 190 -15.44 18.19 4.51
CA PRO A 190 -14.69 18.58 3.34
C PRO A 190 -13.23 18.91 3.66
N ARG A 191 -12.29 18.44 2.83
CA ARG A 191 -10.85 18.72 3.00
C ARG A 191 -10.16 19.07 1.70
N ALA A 192 -9.27 20.06 1.77
CA ALA A 192 -8.36 20.36 0.67
C ALA A 192 -7.36 19.21 0.48
N THR A 193 -7.15 18.83 -0.77
CA THR A 193 -6.19 17.78 -1.14
C THR A 193 -4.98 18.33 -1.87
N VAL A 194 -3.95 17.50 -1.98
CA VAL A 194 -2.78 17.69 -2.83
C VAL A 194 -2.49 16.42 -3.63
N GLU A 195 -1.93 16.55 -4.82
CA GLU A 195 -1.35 15.42 -5.54
C GLU A 195 -0.02 15.05 -4.89
N ALA A 196 0.24 13.76 -4.64
CA ALA A 196 1.48 13.32 -4.00
C ALA A 196 2.01 12.05 -4.67
N ALA A 197 3.31 11.80 -4.51
CA ALA A 197 3.97 10.66 -5.15
C ALA A 197 3.61 9.36 -4.42
N PHE A 198 2.66 8.63 -5.00
CA PHE A 198 2.21 7.32 -4.55
C PHE A 198 2.38 6.30 -5.68
N PRO A 199 2.60 5.02 -5.35
CA PRO A 199 2.66 3.93 -6.34
C PRO A 199 1.29 3.52 -6.92
N GLU A 200 0.19 3.78 -6.23
CA GLU A 200 -1.14 3.29 -6.62
C GLU A 200 -1.56 3.69 -8.03
N PRO A 201 -1.35 4.92 -8.55
CA PRO A 201 -1.72 5.23 -9.93
C PRO A 201 -1.12 4.26 -10.95
N HIS A 202 0.13 3.83 -10.74
CA HIS A 202 0.79 2.85 -11.59
C HIS A 202 0.24 1.44 -11.39
N MET A 203 0.04 1.02 -10.14
CA MET A 203 -0.53 -0.29 -9.83
C MET A 203 -1.96 -0.43 -10.36
N LEU A 204 -2.80 0.56 -10.12
CA LEU A 204 -4.19 0.60 -10.59
C LEU A 204 -4.26 0.63 -12.10
N HIS A 205 -3.36 1.34 -12.79
CA HIS A 205 -3.30 1.29 -14.25
C HIS A 205 -2.97 -0.13 -14.77
N CYS A 206 -2.20 -0.89 -13.99
CA CYS A 206 -1.89 -2.26 -14.34
C CYS A 206 -3.05 -3.25 -14.09
N SER A 207 -3.94 -3.01 -13.13
CA SER A 207 -5.00 -3.95 -12.73
C SER A 207 -6.42 -3.53 -13.11
N ILE A 208 -6.69 -2.23 -13.16
CA ILE A 208 -7.98 -1.62 -13.52
C ILE A 208 -7.77 -0.95 -14.87
N ASP A 209 -8.45 -1.44 -15.91
CA ASP A 209 -8.37 -0.94 -17.30
C ASP A 209 -9.03 0.46 -17.46
N ALA A 210 -8.74 1.38 -16.55
CA ALA A 210 -9.19 2.76 -16.56
C ALA A 210 -8.11 3.64 -17.20
N PRO A 211 -8.45 4.43 -18.25
CA PRO A 211 -7.47 5.29 -18.90
C PRO A 211 -7.05 6.48 -18.03
N ASP A 212 -7.93 7.00 -17.19
CA ASP A 212 -7.66 8.16 -16.34
C ASP A 212 -7.56 7.75 -14.86
N ILE A 213 -6.37 7.83 -14.26
CA ILE A 213 -6.17 7.42 -12.86
C ILE A 213 -5.37 8.50 -12.13
N ARG A 214 -5.86 8.93 -10.97
CA ARG A 214 -5.15 9.88 -10.10
C ARG A 214 -5.31 9.56 -8.63
N MET A 215 -4.35 10.03 -7.84
CA MET A 215 -4.37 9.91 -6.39
C MET A 215 -4.21 11.26 -5.70
N LEU A 216 -5.01 11.47 -4.65
CA LEU A 216 -5.09 12.71 -3.89
C LEU A 216 -4.88 12.42 -2.40
N TRP A 217 -4.16 13.32 -1.73
CA TRP A 217 -3.91 13.24 -0.30
C TRP A 217 -4.42 14.48 0.44
N ALA A 218 -5.21 14.26 1.48
CA ALA A 218 -5.58 15.25 2.48
C ALA A 218 -4.73 15.04 3.75
N PRO A 219 -3.59 15.75 3.90
CA PRO A 219 -2.74 15.62 5.08
C PRO A 219 -3.48 16.06 6.34
N ARG A 220 -3.31 15.30 7.43
CA ARG A 220 -3.81 15.64 8.76
C ARG A 220 -2.66 16.17 9.65
N PRO A 221 -2.87 17.23 10.44
CA PRO A 221 -4.07 18.08 10.48
C PRO A 221 -4.18 18.99 9.24
N ALA A 222 -5.36 19.55 8.97
CA ALA A 222 -5.63 20.33 7.75
C ALA A 222 -4.63 21.47 7.44
N PRO A 223 -4.11 22.23 8.43
CA PRO A 223 -3.08 23.27 8.18
C PRO A 223 -1.76 22.72 7.62
N LEU A 224 -1.52 21.42 7.72
CA LEU A 224 -0.30 20.80 7.22
C LEU A 224 -0.21 20.85 5.69
N GLY A 225 -1.34 20.81 4.98
CA GLY A 225 -1.34 20.89 3.51
C GLY A 225 -0.69 22.17 2.97
N PRO A 226 -1.15 23.36 3.37
CA PRO A 226 -0.50 24.62 3.02
C PRO A 226 0.99 24.70 3.41
N LEU A 227 1.35 24.19 4.59
CA LEU A 227 2.74 24.18 5.06
C LEU A 227 3.64 23.29 4.20
N LEU A 228 3.19 22.08 3.87
CA LEU A 228 3.93 21.16 2.99
C LEU A 228 4.14 21.79 1.61
N ARG A 229 3.12 22.44 1.06
CA ARG A 229 3.22 23.15 -0.23
C ARG A 229 4.22 24.30 -0.17
N LEU A 230 4.19 25.10 0.89
CA LEU A 230 5.16 26.17 1.10
C LEU A 230 6.57 25.60 1.19
N SER A 231 6.78 24.55 1.99
CA SER A 231 8.10 23.90 2.11
C SER A 231 8.62 23.35 0.79
N ALA A 232 7.75 22.77 -0.04
CA ALA A 232 8.12 22.23 -1.35
C ALA A 232 8.42 23.34 -2.37
N THR A 233 7.79 24.51 -2.22
CA THR A 233 8.09 25.68 -3.05
C THR A 233 9.42 26.32 -2.65
N LEU A 234 9.73 26.36 -1.35
CA LEU A 234 10.95 26.98 -0.81
C LEU A 234 12.18 26.07 -0.86
N THR A 235 12.00 24.75 -0.94
CA THR A 235 13.10 23.79 -0.97
C THR A 235 13.41 23.40 -2.40
N PRO A 236 14.56 23.80 -2.97
CA PRO A 236 14.93 23.37 -4.31
C PRO A 236 14.97 21.84 -4.40
N GLY A 237 14.44 21.27 -5.49
CA GLY A 237 14.33 19.81 -5.64
C GLY A 237 15.65 19.05 -5.45
N PHE A 238 16.79 19.65 -5.83
CA PHE A 238 18.11 19.05 -5.61
C PHE A 238 18.51 18.95 -4.13
N VAL A 239 18.05 19.89 -3.28
CA VAL A 239 18.30 19.86 -1.83
C VAL A 239 17.51 18.74 -1.20
N GLY A 240 16.21 18.65 -1.52
CA GLY A 240 15.32 17.58 -1.03
C GLY A 240 15.75 16.18 -1.48
N ARG A 241 16.43 16.08 -2.63
CA ARG A 241 17.00 14.83 -3.16
C ARG A 241 18.41 14.52 -2.67
N SER A 242 19.06 15.43 -1.96
CA SER A 242 20.43 15.18 -1.47
C SER A 242 20.44 14.08 -0.41
N ALA A 243 21.44 13.20 -0.47
CA ALA A 243 21.60 12.10 0.49
C ALA A 243 21.73 12.61 1.93
N LEU A 244 22.33 13.78 2.13
CA LEU A 244 22.47 14.43 3.44
C LEU A 244 21.11 14.88 3.98
N ALA A 245 20.31 15.61 3.20
CA ALA A 245 18.98 16.06 3.64
C ALA A 245 18.06 14.86 3.92
N GLN A 246 18.06 13.84 3.06
CA GLN A 246 17.32 12.62 3.29
C GLN A 246 17.81 11.85 4.51
N GLY A 247 19.12 11.83 4.77
CA GLY A 247 19.69 11.23 5.98
C GLY A 247 19.26 11.94 7.25
N LEU A 248 19.29 13.27 7.26
CA LEU A 248 18.85 14.10 8.38
C LEU A 248 17.35 13.96 8.61
N ALA A 249 16.54 14.06 7.56
CA ALA A 249 15.09 13.90 7.64
C ALA A 249 14.69 12.51 8.15
N ARG A 250 15.40 11.46 7.73
CA ARG A 250 15.23 10.10 8.27
C ARG A 250 15.52 10.01 9.77
N ARG A 251 16.62 10.60 10.23
CA ARG A 251 16.99 10.60 11.65
C ARG A 251 15.99 11.38 12.50
N LEU A 252 15.67 12.61 12.09
CA LEU A 252 14.72 13.47 12.80
C LEU A 252 13.31 12.89 12.77
N GLY A 253 12.83 12.47 11.60
CA GLY A 253 11.52 11.86 11.45
C GLY A 253 11.40 10.53 12.19
N GLY A 254 12.46 9.72 12.18
CA GLY A 254 12.52 8.46 12.93
C GLY A 254 12.44 8.70 14.44
N PHE A 255 13.14 9.71 14.96
CA PHE A 255 13.04 10.11 16.36
C PHE A 255 11.64 10.63 16.72
N VAL A 256 11.12 11.59 15.95
CA VAL A 256 9.79 12.18 16.20
C VAL A 256 8.70 11.12 16.14
N ARG A 257 8.67 10.29 15.08
CA ARG A 257 7.59 9.32 14.89
C ARG A 257 7.76 8.05 15.70
N GLY A 258 9.00 7.60 15.90
CA GLY A 258 9.29 6.38 16.65
C GLY A 258 9.24 6.58 18.17
N VAL A 259 9.66 7.75 18.66
CA VAL A 259 9.76 8.02 20.10
C VAL A 259 8.62 8.93 20.57
N LEU A 260 8.44 10.10 19.95
CA LEU A 260 7.47 11.09 20.45
C LEU A 260 6.02 10.74 20.09
N LEU A 261 5.81 10.17 18.89
CA LEU A 261 4.48 9.92 18.33
C LEU A 261 4.18 8.43 18.16
N GLY A 262 5.04 7.55 18.70
CA GLY A 262 4.96 6.10 18.50
C GLY A 262 3.67 5.46 19.05
N GLY A 263 3.04 6.10 20.05
CA GLY A 263 1.76 5.67 20.61
C GLY A 263 0.52 6.27 19.95
N LEU A 264 0.69 7.19 18.99
CA LEU A 264 -0.45 7.82 18.32
C LEU A 264 -0.96 6.94 17.19
N ARG A 265 -2.21 6.51 17.31
CA ARG A 265 -2.93 5.83 16.24
C ARG A 265 -3.03 6.73 15.01
N SER A 266 -2.81 6.13 13.84
CA SER A 266 -2.99 6.82 12.56
C SER A 266 -4.34 6.45 11.99
N GLU A 267 -5.35 7.27 12.21
CA GLU A 267 -6.61 7.12 11.47
C GLU A 267 -6.33 7.24 9.97
N VAL A 268 -6.93 6.32 9.20
CA VAL A 268 -6.86 6.33 7.74
C VAL A 268 -8.26 6.28 7.17
N GLU A 269 -8.50 7.16 6.21
CA GLU A 269 -9.71 7.15 5.41
C GLU A 269 -9.32 7.11 3.93
N LEU A 270 -9.96 6.21 3.18
CA LEU A 270 -9.76 5.99 1.76
C LEU A 270 -11.11 6.20 1.07
N ILE A 271 -11.10 6.91 -0.05
CA ILE A 271 -12.29 7.16 -0.88
C ILE A 271 -11.87 6.94 -2.32
N ALA A 272 -12.45 5.96 -2.99
CA ALA A 272 -12.34 5.84 -4.44
C ALA A 272 -13.64 6.29 -5.10
N GLU A 273 -13.50 7.06 -6.17
CA GLU A 273 -14.59 7.40 -7.06
C GLU A 273 -14.24 6.90 -8.46
N ALA A 274 -15.06 6.02 -8.99
CA ALA A 274 -15.01 5.60 -10.38
C ALA A 274 -16.10 6.33 -11.17
N GLU A 275 -15.77 6.72 -12.41
CA GLU A 275 -16.70 7.32 -13.35
C GLU A 275 -16.70 6.52 -14.66
N GLY A 276 -17.89 6.24 -15.18
CA GLY A 276 -18.12 5.57 -16.46
C GLY A 276 -19.34 6.14 -17.19
N PRO A 277 -19.72 5.57 -18.34
CA PRO A 277 -20.90 6.01 -19.10
C PRO A 277 -22.21 5.96 -18.30
N GLU A 278 -22.28 5.08 -17.30
CA GLU A 278 -23.47 4.83 -16.47
C GLU A 278 -23.59 5.78 -15.28
N GLY A 279 -22.55 6.58 -15.01
CA GLY A 279 -22.52 7.51 -13.89
C GLY A 279 -21.27 7.35 -13.04
N ARG A 280 -21.43 7.57 -11.73
CA ARG A 280 -20.34 7.56 -10.76
C ARG A 280 -20.64 6.60 -9.64
N HIS A 281 -19.62 5.90 -9.16
CA HIS A 281 -19.71 5.05 -7.99
C HIS A 281 -18.58 5.39 -7.03
N ARG A 282 -18.92 5.45 -5.74
CA ARG A 282 -18.00 5.82 -4.68
C ARG A 282 -17.92 4.69 -3.66
N VAL A 283 -16.70 4.33 -3.30
CA VAL A 283 -16.41 3.42 -2.19
C VAL A 283 -15.61 4.19 -1.14
N ARG A 284 -16.00 4.03 0.12
CA ARG A 284 -15.31 4.58 1.29
C ARG A 284 -14.83 3.45 2.17
N PHE A 285 -13.63 3.62 2.74
CA PHE A 285 -13.08 2.77 3.78
C PHE A 285 -12.46 3.64 4.88
N TYR A 286 -12.68 3.26 6.14
CA TYR A 286 -12.12 3.93 7.30
C TYR A 286 -11.58 2.92 8.31
N THR A 287 -10.45 3.28 8.91
CA THR A 287 -9.87 2.62 10.08
C THR A 287 -9.36 3.65 11.09
N ASP A 288 -9.50 3.35 12.38
CA ASP A 288 -8.94 4.17 13.47
C ASP A 288 -7.44 3.92 13.70
N ASP A 289 -6.88 2.83 13.17
CA ASP A 289 -5.46 2.50 13.22
C ASP A 289 -4.97 1.88 11.91
N GLY A 290 -4.28 2.67 11.09
CA GLY A 290 -3.73 2.24 9.81
C GLY A 290 -2.64 1.16 9.92
N MET A 291 -1.91 1.09 11.03
CA MET A 291 -0.82 0.10 11.16
C MET A 291 -1.39 -1.27 11.56
N ALA A 292 -2.31 -1.29 12.52
CA ALA A 292 -3.07 -2.49 12.83
C ALA A 292 -3.87 -2.97 11.58
N ALA A 293 -4.51 -2.05 10.86
CA ALA A 293 -5.22 -2.37 9.63
C ALA A 293 -4.32 -3.01 8.56
N ALA A 294 -3.08 -2.54 8.37
CA ALA A 294 -2.14 -3.19 7.46
C ALA A 294 -1.88 -4.65 7.87
N GLY A 295 -1.65 -4.89 9.17
CA GLY A 295 -1.37 -6.23 9.69
C GLY A 295 -2.54 -7.19 9.51
N PHE A 296 -3.76 -6.76 9.85
CA PHE A 296 -4.96 -7.56 9.65
C PHE A 296 -5.32 -7.73 8.17
N ALA A 297 -5.02 -6.75 7.31
CA ALA A 297 -5.23 -6.88 5.87
C ALA A 297 -4.36 -7.99 5.28
N VAL A 298 -3.07 -8.06 5.64
CA VAL A 298 -2.19 -9.17 5.22
C VAL A 298 -2.76 -10.51 5.67
N ALA A 299 -3.14 -10.64 6.95
CA ALA A 299 -3.71 -11.88 7.47
C ALA A 299 -5.02 -12.27 6.77
N ALA A 300 -5.90 -11.32 6.51
CA ALA A 300 -7.16 -11.52 5.78
C ALA A 300 -6.93 -11.94 4.32
N MET A 301 -5.92 -11.37 3.65
CA MET A 301 -5.54 -11.78 2.29
C MET A 301 -5.03 -13.23 2.28
N LEU A 302 -4.13 -13.59 3.20
CA LEU A 302 -3.61 -14.96 3.31
C LEU A 302 -4.70 -15.97 3.63
N HIS A 303 -5.61 -15.65 4.55
CA HIS A 303 -6.75 -16.51 4.89
C HIS A 303 -7.64 -16.80 3.66
N GLN A 304 -7.87 -15.79 2.83
CA GLN A 304 -8.64 -15.96 1.59
C GLN A 304 -7.89 -16.78 0.54
N LEU A 305 -6.57 -16.56 0.41
CA LEU A 305 -5.74 -17.31 -0.54
C LEU A 305 -5.71 -18.80 -0.19
N GLU A 306 -5.50 -19.15 1.08
CA GLU A 306 -5.57 -20.54 1.57
C GLU A 306 -6.94 -21.16 1.29
N SER A 307 -8.01 -20.44 1.64
CA SER A 307 -9.39 -20.89 1.41
C SER A 307 -9.73 -21.12 -0.06
N ARG A 308 -9.04 -20.43 -0.99
CA ARG A 308 -9.21 -20.57 -2.45
C ARG A 308 -8.27 -21.63 -3.04
N ALA A 309 -7.01 -21.68 -2.61
CA ALA A 309 -6.03 -22.67 -3.06
C ALA A 309 -6.53 -24.11 -2.81
N LEU A 310 -7.21 -24.32 -1.68
CA LEU A 310 -7.90 -25.57 -1.37
C LEU A 310 -9.03 -25.92 -2.35
N ARG A 311 -9.61 -24.94 -3.04
CA ARG A 311 -10.77 -25.14 -3.94
C ARG A 311 -10.38 -25.25 -5.40
N THR A 312 -9.37 -24.53 -5.87
CA THR A 312 -9.20 -24.32 -7.31
C THR A 312 -8.23 -25.26 -8.02
N SER A 313 -7.45 -26.10 -7.34
CA SER A 313 -6.40 -27.00 -7.91
C SER A 313 -5.36 -26.35 -8.87
N GLY A 314 -5.57 -25.11 -9.33
CA GLY A 314 -4.63 -24.29 -10.06
C GLY A 314 -3.70 -23.55 -9.11
N GLN A 315 -2.39 -23.66 -9.36
CA GLN A 315 -1.39 -22.83 -8.73
C GLN A 315 -1.42 -21.43 -9.35
N TRP A 316 -1.54 -20.41 -8.51
CA TRP A 316 -1.24 -19.05 -8.89
C TRP A 316 0.27 -18.92 -9.07
N CYS A 317 0.70 -18.54 -10.28
CA CYS A 317 2.12 -18.36 -10.60
C CYS A 317 2.32 -16.97 -11.23
N GLY A 318 3.33 -16.24 -10.76
CA GLY A 318 3.66 -14.90 -11.24
C GLY A 318 3.43 -13.80 -10.21
N LEU A 319 3.64 -12.55 -10.65
CA LEU A 319 3.46 -11.36 -9.82
C LEU A 319 2.06 -10.76 -10.03
N PHE A 320 1.32 -10.61 -8.94
CA PHE A 320 -0.02 -10.05 -8.88
C PHE A 320 -0.09 -8.85 -7.94
N LEU A 321 -1.10 -8.02 -8.17
CA LEU A 321 -1.57 -6.99 -7.27
C LEU A 321 -2.70 -7.55 -6.38
N PRO A 322 -2.94 -6.99 -5.18
CA PRO A 322 -3.92 -7.53 -4.24
C PRO A 322 -5.33 -7.61 -4.82
N ASP A 323 -5.75 -6.61 -5.60
CA ASP A 323 -7.07 -6.51 -6.22
C ASP A 323 -7.31 -7.52 -7.36
N GLU A 324 -6.25 -8.16 -7.86
CA GLU A 324 -6.36 -9.26 -8.82
C GLU A 324 -6.64 -10.60 -8.12
N LEU A 325 -6.41 -10.68 -6.80
CA LEU A 325 -6.47 -11.92 -6.04
C LEU A 325 -7.63 -11.97 -5.04
N VAL A 326 -7.99 -10.84 -4.43
CA VAL A 326 -9.04 -10.75 -3.40
C VAL A 326 -9.93 -9.54 -3.62
N GLY A 327 -11.15 -9.57 -3.07
CA GLY A 327 -12.09 -8.44 -3.11
C GLY A 327 -12.09 -7.63 -1.82
N LEU A 328 -12.55 -6.37 -1.88
CA LEU A 328 -12.59 -5.49 -0.71
C LEU A 328 -13.51 -6.04 0.38
N SER A 329 -14.77 -6.36 0.06
CA SER A 329 -15.76 -6.78 1.05
C SER A 329 -15.29 -8.00 1.85
N ALA A 330 -14.85 -9.05 1.13
CA ALA A 330 -14.35 -10.28 1.75
C ALA A 330 -13.10 -10.03 2.62
N THR A 331 -12.23 -9.12 2.20
CA THR A 331 -11.04 -8.73 2.99
C THR A 331 -11.44 -7.98 4.25
N VAL A 332 -12.34 -7.00 4.16
CA VAL A 332 -12.80 -6.22 5.33
C VAL A 332 -13.56 -7.10 6.32
N ASP A 333 -14.41 -8.02 5.84
CA ASP A 333 -15.14 -8.95 6.72
C ASP A 333 -14.19 -9.90 7.45
N ALA A 334 -13.21 -10.46 6.74
CA ALA A 334 -12.16 -11.27 7.38
C ALA A 334 -11.34 -10.44 8.39
N MET A 335 -11.00 -9.18 8.07
CA MET A 335 -10.33 -8.29 9.02
C MET A 335 -11.18 -8.04 10.27
N ARG A 336 -12.49 -7.82 10.15
CA ARG A 336 -13.41 -7.66 11.31
C ARG A 336 -13.40 -8.90 12.18
N THR A 337 -13.48 -10.08 11.58
CA THR A 337 -13.43 -11.36 12.31
C THR A 337 -12.09 -11.54 13.03
N LEU A 338 -10.97 -11.30 12.36
CA LEU A 338 -9.63 -11.49 12.93
C LEU A 338 -9.30 -10.44 13.99
N ALA A 339 -9.66 -9.18 13.76
CA ALA A 339 -9.35 -8.08 14.68
C ALA A 339 -10.23 -8.09 15.93
N GLY A 340 -11.51 -8.46 15.81
CA GLY A 340 -12.52 -8.24 16.86
C GLY A 340 -12.60 -6.75 17.20
N ASP A 341 -12.67 -6.43 18.50
CA ASP A 341 -12.77 -5.04 18.98
C ASP A 341 -11.46 -4.24 18.92
N ARG A 342 -10.36 -4.84 18.44
CA ARG A 342 -9.05 -4.18 18.38
C ARG A 342 -8.94 -3.12 17.29
N LEU A 343 -9.83 -3.15 16.30
CA LEU A 343 -9.77 -2.29 15.13
C LEU A 343 -11.19 -1.89 14.71
N ARG A 344 -11.43 -0.58 14.59
CA ARG A 344 -12.70 -0.08 14.05
C ARG A 344 -12.58 -0.02 12.53
N LEU A 345 -13.46 -0.75 11.84
CA LEU A 345 -13.47 -0.84 10.38
C LEU A 345 -14.83 -0.48 9.80
N GLU A 346 -14.87 0.58 8.99
CA GLU A 346 -16.06 1.01 8.29
C GLU A 346 -15.83 0.97 6.78
N SER A 347 -16.83 0.49 6.05
CA SER A 347 -16.79 0.40 4.60
C SER A 347 -18.19 0.69 4.06
N SER A 348 -18.29 1.51 3.03
CA SER A 348 -19.56 1.79 2.35
C SER A 348 -19.36 1.98 0.87
N SER A 349 -20.38 1.64 0.09
CA SER A 349 -20.44 1.85 -1.35
C SER A 349 -21.74 2.60 -1.68
N GLU A 350 -21.65 3.57 -2.57
CA GLU A 350 -22.80 4.34 -3.02
C GLU A 350 -22.70 4.65 -4.52
N THR A 351 -23.79 4.41 -5.25
CA THR A 351 -23.94 4.89 -6.62
C THR A 351 -24.42 6.33 -6.56
N LEU A 352 -23.65 7.24 -7.15
CA LEU A 352 -23.97 8.65 -7.19
C LEU A 352 -24.77 8.93 -8.46
N GLU A 353 -26.04 9.27 -8.30
CA GLU A 353 -26.90 9.72 -9.40
C GLU A 353 -26.35 11.04 -9.97
N GLY A 354 -25.56 10.93 -11.04
CA GLY A 354 -24.90 12.06 -11.68
C GLY A 354 -25.56 12.38 -13.01
N ARG A 355 -26.25 13.52 -13.10
CA ARG A 355 -26.41 14.24 -14.38
C ARG A 355 -25.00 14.47 -14.91
N VAL A 356 -24.61 13.75 -15.97
CA VAL A 356 -23.34 13.95 -16.67
C VAL A 356 -23.27 15.41 -17.09
N ARG A 357 -22.56 16.24 -16.31
CA ARG A 357 -22.24 17.60 -16.73
C ARG A 357 -21.16 17.44 -17.78
N HIS A 358 -21.56 17.42 -19.05
CA HIS A 358 -20.61 17.53 -20.14
C HIS A 358 -19.78 18.81 -19.90
N PRO A 359 -18.45 18.69 -19.77
CA PRO A 359 -17.60 19.88 -19.76
C PRO A 359 -17.82 20.62 -21.08
N ALA A 360 -18.15 21.90 -20.98
CA ALA A 360 -18.34 22.81 -22.11
C ALA A 360 -17.01 23.11 -22.81
#